data_AF-A0A3E0R2A0-F1
#
_entry.id   AF-A0A3E0R2A0-F1
#
_cell.length_a   1.000
_cell.length_b   1.000
_cell.length_c   1.000
_cell.angle_alpha   90.00
_cell.angle_beta   90.00
_cell.angle_gamma   90.00
#
_symmetry.space_group_name_H-M   'P 1'
#
loop_
_entity.id
_entity.type
_entity.pdbx_description
1 polymer ?
#
loop_
_entity_poly.entity_id
_entity_poly.type
_entity_poly.pdbx_seq_one_letter_code
_entity_poly.pdbx_strand_id
1 'polypeptide(L)'
;MASLVSQDEINVFTGDFQNLFDTFKRSITVFKRPKKVVTASNVNNQNIYFGYDSQNVAPDVVESYETVSGSFDVMITYKDNQESDELSDLNTFSYNGDVRIKVQEDCRDFIKQGKTENIQFDNKVFNVVGDEAVKYFFGYKLYVFHLKATK
;
A
#
# COMPACT_ATOMS: atom_id res chain seq x y z
N MET A 1 -2.53 -21.16 30.93
CA MET A 1 -3.56 -22.03 30.34
C MET A 1 -2.84 -23.03 29.46
N ALA A 2 -3.01 -24.33 29.68
CA ALA A 2 -2.33 -25.36 28.89
C ALA A 2 -2.90 -25.34 27.46
N SER A 3 -2.05 -25.02 26.49
CA SER A 3 -2.38 -25.11 25.07
C SER A 3 -2.52 -26.59 24.70
N LEU A 4 -3.46 -26.92 23.80
CA LEU A 4 -3.62 -28.27 23.24
C LEU A 4 -2.45 -28.67 22.33
N VAL A 5 -1.58 -27.72 22.01
CA VAL A 5 -0.40 -27.87 21.15
C VAL A 5 0.82 -27.40 21.93
N SER A 6 1.90 -28.17 21.89
CA SER A 6 3.17 -27.83 22.54
C SER A 6 3.84 -26.62 21.87
N GLN A 7 4.72 -25.95 22.61
CA GLN A 7 5.44 -24.79 22.06
C GLN A 7 6.37 -25.20 20.90
N ASP A 8 6.93 -26.39 20.92
CA ASP A 8 7.81 -26.89 19.86
C ASP A 8 7.04 -27.13 18.56
N GLU A 9 5.84 -27.70 18.63
CA GLU A 9 4.95 -27.88 17.46
C GLU A 9 4.53 -26.53 16.86
N ILE A 10 4.24 -25.54 17.72
CA ILE A 10 3.94 -24.16 17.28
C ILE A 10 5.13 -23.54 16.53
N ASN A 11 6.35 -23.75 17.04
CA ASN A 11 7.57 -23.20 16.44
C ASN A 11 7.84 -23.84 15.07
N VAL A 12 7.69 -25.17 14.95
CA VAL A 12 7.85 -25.89 13.68
C VAL A 12 6.82 -25.39 12.65
N PHE A 13 5.55 -25.34 13.03
CA PHE A 13 4.48 -24.89 12.12
C PHE A 13 4.69 -23.44 11.68
N THR A 14 5.09 -22.56 12.60
CA THR A 14 5.38 -21.16 12.27
C THR A 14 6.57 -21.04 11.30
N GLY A 15 7.62 -21.83 11.51
CA GLY A 15 8.77 -21.90 10.61
C GLY A 15 8.40 -22.37 9.20
N ASP A 16 7.56 -23.40 9.09
CA ASP A 16 7.08 -23.89 7.80
C ASP A 16 6.26 -22.82 7.05
N PHE A 17 5.43 -22.05 7.75
CA PHE A 17 4.69 -20.93 7.16
C PHE A 17 5.59 -19.78 6.72
N GLN A 18 6.66 -19.49 7.47
CA GLN A 18 7.66 -18.51 7.05
C GLN A 18 8.41 -18.98 5.80
N ASN A 19 8.80 -20.25 5.73
CA ASN A 19 9.42 -20.83 4.54
C ASN A 19 8.48 -20.80 3.33
N LEU A 20 7.19 -21.09 3.52
CA LEU A 20 6.17 -20.96 2.49
C LEU A 20 6.07 -19.53 1.98
N PHE A 21 6.01 -18.55 2.90
CA PHE A 21 5.98 -17.14 2.52
C PHE A 21 7.24 -16.76 1.75
N ASP A 22 8.42 -17.13 2.25
CA ASP A 22 9.70 -16.77 1.65
C ASP A 22 9.92 -17.39 0.26
N THR A 23 9.39 -18.59 0.03
CA THR A 23 9.48 -19.29 -1.26
C THR A 23 8.59 -18.66 -2.33
N PHE A 24 7.40 -18.17 -1.94
CA PHE A 24 6.39 -17.66 -2.86
C PHE A 24 6.25 -16.13 -2.84
N LYS A 25 7.10 -15.43 -2.10
CA LYS A 25 7.08 -13.96 -2.07
C LYS A 25 7.53 -13.38 -3.40
N ARG A 26 6.96 -12.22 -3.73
CA ARG A 26 7.24 -11.44 -4.93
C ARG A 26 7.29 -9.96 -4.54
N SER A 27 8.23 -9.22 -5.13
CA SER A 27 8.36 -7.80 -4.84
C SER A 27 7.28 -7.00 -5.56
N ILE A 28 6.68 -6.05 -4.85
CA ILE A 28 5.69 -5.10 -5.36
C ILE A 28 6.11 -3.69 -5.01
N THR A 29 5.71 -2.71 -5.82
CA THR A 29 5.92 -1.30 -5.52
C THR A 29 4.60 -0.66 -5.17
N VAL A 30 4.49 -0.11 -3.96
CA VAL A 30 3.30 0.60 -3.48
C VAL A 30 3.55 2.10 -3.63
N PHE A 31 2.71 2.79 -4.41
CA PHE A 31 2.77 4.24 -4.57
C PHE A 31 1.72 4.92 -3.71
N LYS A 32 2.18 5.93 -2.98
CA LYS A 32 1.34 6.79 -2.16
C LYS A 32 1.03 8.08 -2.89
N ARG A 33 0.00 8.76 -2.41
CA ARG A 33 -0.29 10.13 -2.83
C ARG A 33 0.96 11.00 -2.62
N PRO A 34 1.39 11.79 -3.63
CA PRO A 34 2.58 12.60 -3.51
C PRO A 34 2.42 13.65 -2.41
N LYS A 35 3.52 13.94 -1.71
CA LYS A 35 3.55 14.97 -0.67
C LYS A 35 3.73 16.33 -1.35
N LYS A 36 2.81 17.25 -1.08
CA LYS A 36 2.93 18.65 -1.51
C LYS A 36 4.00 19.32 -0.64
N VAL A 37 5.06 19.79 -1.26
CA VAL A 37 6.10 20.59 -0.64
C VAL A 37 5.93 22.02 -1.14
N VAL A 38 5.79 22.95 -0.21
CA VAL A 38 5.67 24.37 -0.51
C VAL A 38 6.99 25.02 -0.12
N THR A 39 7.73 25.52 -1.09
CA THR A 39 8.94 26.31 -0.86
C THR A 39 8.67 27.77 -1.20
N ALA A 40 8.86 28.64 -0.21
CA ALA A 40 8.82 30.08 -0.43
C ALA A 40 10.16 30.52 -1.04
N SER A 41 10.20 30.72 -2.35
CA SER A 41 11.38 31.21 -3.06
C SER A 41 11.39 32.74 -3.11
N ASN A 42 11.49 33.39 -1.94
CA ASN A 42 12.05 34.73 -1.73
C ASN A 42 11.68 35.24 -0.35
N VAL A 43 12.57 35.09 0.63
CA VAL A 43 12.47 35.84 1.89
C VAL A 43 13.61 36.87 2.02
N ASN A 44 14.68 36.78 1.23
CA ASN A 44 15.91 37.53 1.55
C ASN A 44 16.65 38.22 0.39
N ASN A 45 16.12 38.24 -0.85
CA ASN A 45 16.88 38.80 -1.98
C ASN A 45 16.23 40.00 -2.70
N GLN A 46 15.25 40.64 -2.07
CA GLN A 46 14.89 42.00 -2.47
C GLN A 46 15.70 42.94 -1.58
N ASN A 47 16.59 43.71 -2.21
CA ASN A 47 17.42 44.72 -1.56
C ASN A 47 16.50 45.87 -1.13
N ILE A 48 15.82 45.72 0.01
CA ILE A 48 14.86 46.70 0.53
C ILE A 48 15.68 47.86 1.10
N TYR A 49 15.84 48.94 0.34
CA TYR A 49 16.30 50.20 0.89
C TYR A 49 15.30 50.68 1.94
N PHE A 50 15.78 50.92 3.17
CA PHE A 50 14.97 51.44 4.27
C PHE A 50 14.24 52.73 3.85
N GLY A 51 12.91 52.73 3.90
CA GLY A 51 12.09 53.92 3.66
C GLY A 51 11.25 53.91 2.37
N TYR A 52 11.33 52.88 1.53
CA TYR A 52 10.37 52.67 0.44
C TYR A 52 9.38 51.57 0.82
N ASP A 53 8.09 51.85 0.67
CA ASP A 53 7.04 50.85 0.83
C ASP A 53 7.28 49.74 -0.20
N SER A 54 7.56 48.53 0.28
CA SER A 54 7.69 47.37 -0.59
C SER A 54 6.34 47.17 -1.24
N GLN A 55 6.25 47.39 -2.55
CA GLN A 55 5.08 46.95 -3.31
C GLN A 55 4.80 45.51 -2.90
N ASN A 56 3.54 45.21 -2.61
CA ASN A 56 3.01 43.90 -2.23
C ASN A 56 3.32 42.85 -3.31
N VAL A 57 4.58 42.42 -3.41
CA VAL A 57 4.96 41.27 -4.21
C VAL A 57 4.58 40.08 -3.35
N ALA A 58 3.43 39.50 -3.65
CA ALA A 58 3.06 38.21 -3.07
C ALA A 58 4.25 37.26 -3.23
N PRO A 59 4.68 36.56 -2.17
CA PRO A 59 5.81 35.65 -2.27
C PRO A 59 5.55 34.65 -3.39
N ASP A 60 6.54 34.41 -4.24
CA ASP A 60 6.44 33.41 -5.29
C ASP A 60 6.43 32.03 -4.62
N VAL A 61 5.22 31.48 -4.46
CA VAL A 61 5.00 30.19 -3.82
C VAL A 61 5.28 29.12 -4.87
N VAL A 62 6.45 28.49 -4.78
CA VAL A 62 6.79 27.35 -5.64
C VAL A 62 6.21 26.10 -4.99
N GLU A 63 5.23 25.50 -5.64
CA GLU A 63 4.66 24.21 -5.23
C GLU A 63 5.38 23.07 -5.96
N SER A 64 6.00 22.15 -5.22
CA SER A 64 6.56 20.91 -5.76
C SER A 64 5.88 19.68 -5.15
N TYR A 65 5.92 18.56 -5.87
CA TYR A 65 5.29 17.31 -5.46
C TYR A 65 6.35 16.20 -5.43
N GLU A 66 6.58 15.63 -4.26
CA GLU A 66 7.51 14.51 -4.09
C GLU A 66 6.75 13.18 -4.08
N THR A 67 7.20 12.23 -4.90
CA THR A 67 6.63 10.88 -4.98
C THR A 67 7.05 10.08 -3.75
N VAL A 68 6.08 9.45 -3.07
CA VAL A 68 6.34 8.54 -1.94
C VAL A 68 6.02 7.12 -2.41
N SER A 69 7.04 6.27 -2.48
CA SER A 69 6.90 4.86 -2.88
C SER A 69 7.71 3.96 -1.97
N GLY A 70 7.23 2.73 -1.77
CA GLY A 70 7.95 1.69 -1.03
C GLY A 70 7.87 0.36 -1.76
N SER A 71 8.96 -0.42 -1.70
CA SER A 71 9.02 -1.78 -2.24
C SER A 71 8.85 -2.78 -1.12
N PHE A 72 7.95 -3.75 -1.30
CA PHE A 72 7.63 -4.75 -0.28
C PHE A 72 7.49 -6.13 -0.91
N ASP A 73 7.80 -7.15 -0.12
CA ASP A 73 7.64 -8.55 -0.53
C ASP A 73 6.28 -9.08 -0.08
N VAL A 74 5.52 -9.63 -1.02
CA VAL A 74 4.16 -10.13 -0.77
C VAL A 74 3.90 -11.43 -1.52
N MET A 75 2.96 -12.23 -1.03
CA MET A 75 2.48 -13.40 -1.74
C MET A 75 1.26 -13.02 -2.58
N ILE A 76 1.32 -13.25 -3.89
CA ILE A 76 0.28 -12.88 -4.85
C ILE A 76 -0.51 -14.11 -5.24
N THR A 77 -1.84 -14.01 -5.23
CA THR A 77 -2.75 -15.04 -5.74
C THR A 77 -3.69 -14.40 -6.74
N TYR A 78 -3.65 -14.90 -7.97
CA TYR A 78 -4.60 -14.55 -9.02
C TYR A 78 -5.79 -15.50 -8.94
N LYS A 79 -7.00 -15.01 -9.23
CA LYS A 79 -8.12 -15.90 -9.57
C LYS A 79 -7.90 -16.50 -10.96
N ASP A 80 -8.29 -17.76 -11.12
CA ASP A 80 -8.24 -18.46 -12.42
C ASP A 80 -9.20 -17.82 -13.43
N ASN A 81 -10.39 -17.40 -12.97
CA ASN A 81 -11.33 -16.63 -13.77
C ASN A 81 -11.18 -15.14 -13.45
N GLN A 82 -10.69 -14.37 -14.42
CA GLN A 82 -10.55 -12.90 -14.33
C GLN A 82 -11.76 -12.18 -14.93
N GLU A 83 -12.73 -12.91 -15.49
CA GLU A 83 -14.01 -12.35 -15.90
C GLU A 83 -14.92 -12.18 -14.68
N SER A 84 -15.76 -11.14 -14.70
CA SER A 84 -16.65 -10.82 -13.60
C SER A 84 -17.55 -12.01 -13.26
N ASP A 85 -17.44 -12.52 -12.04
CA ASP A 85 -18.39 -13.53 -11.55
C ASP A 85 -19.77 -12.85 -11.41
N GLU A 86 -20.76 -13.32 -12.17
CA GLU A 86 -22.15 -12.93 -12.00
C GLU A 86 -22.65 -13.41 -10.63
N LEU A 87 -23.10 -12.49 -9.79
CA LEU A 87 -23.88 -12.84 -8.62
C LEU A 87 -25.30 -13.16 -9.10
N SER A 88 -25.56 -14.43 -9.39
CA SER A 88 -26.83 -14.96 -9.90
C SER A 88 -28.06 -14.45 -9.14
N ASP A 89 -27.90 -14.21 -7.85
CA ASP A 89 -29.00 -13.84 -6.94
C ASP A 89 -29.29 -12.33 -6.90
N LEU A 90 -28.36 -11.49 -7.39
CA LEU A 90 -28.45 -10.03 -7.26
C LEU A 90 -28.43 -9.29 -8.61
N ASN A 91 -28.32 -10.01 -9.74
CA ASN A 91 -28.22 -9.45 -11.10
C ASN A 91 -27.25 -8.25 -11.16
N THR A 92 -26.14 -8.37 -10.43
CA THR A 92 -25.10 -7.35 -10.30
C THR A 92 -23.75 -7.99 -10.53
N PHE A 93 -22.87 -7.28 -11.21
CA PHE A 93 -21.49 -7.70 -11.39
C PHE A 93 -20.70 -7.35 -10.12
N SER A 94 -20.11 -8.36 -9.48
CA SER A 94 -19.14 -8.11 -8.41
C SER A 94 -17.82 -7.74 -9.07
N TYR A 95 -17.50 -6.45 -9.16
CA TYR A 95 -16.18 -5.98 -9.63
C TYR A 95 -15.06 -6.20 -8.60
N ASN A 96 -15.18 -7.21 -7.74
CA ASN A 96 -14.34 -7.37 -6.56
C ASN A 96 -13.15 -8.29 -6.83
N GLY A 97 -12.05 -7.64 -7.19
CA GLY A 97 -10.69 -8.01 -6.80
C GLY A 97 -10.17 -9.32 -7.37
N ASP A 98 -9.71 -9.29 -8.62
CA ASP A 98 -9.13 -10.43 -9.34
C ASP A 98 -7.81 -10.91 -8.73
N VAL A 99 -7.18 -10.08 -7.88
CA VAL A 99 -5.90 -10.38 -7.26
C VAL A 99 -6.00 -10.22 -5.74
N ARG A 100 -5.49 -11.22 -5.02
CA ARG A 100 -5.33 -11.18 -3.57
C ARG A 100 -3.85 -11.13 -3.25
N ILE A 101 -3.46 -10.20 -2.39
CA ILE A 101 -2.10 -10.16 -1.85
C ILE A 101 -2.15 -10.51 -0.37
N LYS A 102 -1.20 -11.33 0.08
CA LYS A 102 -0.91 -11.51 1.51
C LYS A 102 0.38 -10.78 1.83
N VAL A 103 0.30 -9.89 2.80
CA VAL A 103 1.39 -8.99 3.16
C VAL A 103 1.77 -9.16 4.63
N GLN A 104 3.00 -8.77 4.95
CA GLN A 104 3.49 -8.66 6.32
C GLN A 104 3.06 -7.33 6.95
N GLU A 105 3.31 -7.18 8.26
CA GLU A 105 2.86 -6.03 9.05
C GLU A 105 3.42 -4.70 8.56
N ASP A 106 4.68 -4.68 8.13
CA ASP A 106 5.37 -3.51 7.55
C ASP A 106 4.66 -2.95 6.30
N CYS A 107 4.33 -3.83 5.35
CA CYS A 107 3.64 -3.47 4.12
C CYS A 107 2.18 -3.07 4.41
N ARG A 108 1.52 -3.75 5.35
CA ARG A 108 0.17 -3.42 5.79
C ARG A 108 0.12 -2.03 6.41
N ASP A 109 1.05 -1.73 7.32
CA ASP A 109 1.13 -0.44 7.97
C ASP A 109 1.43 0.65 6.95
N PHE A 110 2.33 0.38 5.99
CA PHE A 110 2.56 1.29 4.88
C PHE A 110 1.28 1.52 4.07
N ILE A 111 0.54 0.47 3.68
CA ILE A 111 -0.72 0.60 2.91
C ILE A 111 -1.78 1.39 3.70
N LYS A 112 -1.90 1.20 5.01
CA LYS A 112 -2.87 1.93 5.85
C LYS A 112 -2.44 3.35 6.20
N GLN A 113 -1.13 3.62 6.21
CA GLN A 113 -0.60 4.95 6.50
C GLN A 113 -0.82 5.87 5.29
N GLY A 114 -1.94 6.58 5.31
CA GLY A 114 -2.33 7.52 4.26
C GLY A 114 -2.91 6.85 3.01
N LYS A 115 -3.26 7.68 2.02
CA LYS A 115 -3.93 7.22 0.80
C LYS A 115 -2.94 6.55 -0.16
N THR A 116 -3.16 5.27 -0.43
CA THR A 116 -2.50 4.53 -1.53
C THR A 116 -3.15 4.92 -2.84
N GLU A 117 -2.33 5.35 -3.80
CA GLU A 117 -2.79 5.68 -5.16
C GLU A 117 -2.90 4.40 -5.97
N ASN A 118 -1.80 3.65 -6.06
CA ASN A 118 -1.77 2.38 -6.78
C ASN A 118 -0.67 1.46 -6.25
N ILE A 119 -0.76 0.19 -6.65
CA ILE A 119 0.21 -0.86 -6.39
C ILE A 119 0.61 -1.44 -7.75
N GLN A 120 1.92 -1.53 -8.00
CA GLN A 120 2.46 -2.03 -9.26
C GLN A 120 3.24 -3.32 -9.05
N PHE A 121 2.92 -4.32 -9.87
CA PHE A 121 3.67 -5.56 -10.02
C PHE A 121 3.37 -6.20 -11.36
N ASP A 122 4.28 -7.03 -11.88
CA ASP A 122 4.12 -7.72 -13.18
C ASP A 122 3.76 -6.78 -14.34
N ASN A 123 4.28 -5.55 -14.31
CA ASN A 123 3.96 -4.47 -15.26
C ASN A 123 2.47 -4.10 -15.34
N LYS A 124 1.68 -4.44 -14.32
CA LYS A 124 0.27 -4.09 -14.18
C LYS A 124 0.07 -3.19 -12.97
N VAL A 125 -0.98 -2.37 -13.02
CA VAL A 125 -1.32 -1.41 -11.98
C VAL A 125 -2.62 -1.86 -11.32
N PHE A 126 -2.65 -1.83 -10.00
CA PHE A 126 -3.78 -2.28 -9.21
C PHE A 126 -4.15 -1.26 -8.14
N ASN A 127 -5.44 -1.19 -7.83
CA ASN A 127 -5.98 -0.41 -6.72
C ASN A 127 -6.43 -1.34 -5.60
N VAL A 128 -6.20 -0.93 -4.35
CA VAL A 128 -6.70 -1.67 -3.18
C VAL A 128 -8.21 -1.51 -3.11
N VAL A 129 -8.94 -2.62 -3.00
CA VAL A 129 -10.40 -2.66 -2.89
C VAL A 129 -10.78 -3.43 -1.63
N GLY A 130 -11.59 -2.79 -0.78
CA GLY A 130 -12.08 -3.39 0.46
C GLY A 130 -11.11 -3.30 1.64
N ASP A 131 -11.52 -3.91 2.74
CA ASP A 131 -10.80 -3.90 4.01
C ASP A 131 -9.82 -5.07 4.13
N GLU A 132 -8.87 -4.93 5.06
CA GLU A 132 -7.90 -5.99 5.37
C GLU A 132 -8.57 -7.18 6.07
N ALA A 133 -8.17 -8.39 5.70
CA ALA A 133 -8.49 -9.59 6.47
C ALA A 133 -7.23 -10.13 7.14
N VAL A 134 -7.28 -10.34 8.46
CA VAL A 134 -6.14 -10.89 9.22
C VAL A 134 -6.20 -12.42 9.17
N LYS A 135 -5.09 -13.04 8.76
CA LYS A 135 -4.86 -14.49 8.87
C LYS A 135 -3.80 -14.74 9.93
N TYR A 136 -4.19 -15.46 10.96
CA TYR A 136 -3.32 -15.80 12.09
C TYR A 136 -2.92 -17.28 12.01
N PHE A 137 -1.63 -17.54 12.07
CA PHE A 137 -1.02 -18.87 12.06
C PHE A 137 -0.09 -18.98 13.27
N PHE A 138 -0.67 -19.27 14.45
CA PHE A 138 0.05 -19.57 15.70
C PHE A 138 1.22 -18.61 16.05
N GLY A 139 1.03 -17.31 15.82
CA GLY A 139 2.02 -16.27 16.12
C GLY A 139 2.45 -15.49 14.88
N TYR A 140 2.35 -16.10 13.70
CA TYR A 140 2.59 -15.45 12.42
C TYR A 140 1.30 -14.82 11.89
N LYS A 141 1.33 -13.50 11.65
CA LYS A 141 0.19 -12.75 11.11
C LYS A 141 0.47 -12.36 9.67
N LEU A 142 -0.48 -12.66 8.80
CA LEU A 142 -0.51 -12.18 7.43
C LEU A 142 -1.79 -11.38 7.21
N TYR A 143 -1.68 -10.28 6.48
CA TYR A 143 -2.80 -9.42 6.15
C TYR A 143 -3.16 -9.59 4.70
N VAL A 144 -4.44 -9.84 4.42
CA VAL A 144 -4.93 -10.07 3.06
C VAL A 144 -5.63 -8.83 2.57
N PHE A 145 -5.19 -8.34 1.42
CA PHE A 145 -5.85 -7.26 0.68
C PHE A 145 -6.36 -7.79 -0.65
N HIS A 146 -7.53 -7.30 -1.04
CA HIS A 146 -8.07 -7.52 -2.37
C HIS A 146 -7.69 -6.34 -3.26
N LEU A 147 -7.23 -6.64 -4.47
CA LEU A 147 -6.78 -5.67 -5.43
C LEU A 147 -7.57 -5.81 -6.73
N LYS A 148 -7.94 -4.68 -7.31
CA LYS A 148 -8.59 -4.61 -8.62
C LYS A 148 -7.62 -4.03 -9.64
N ALA A 149 -7.52 -4.66 -10.81
CA ALA A 149 -6.71 -4.15 -11.89
C ALA A 149 -7.26 -2.80 -12.38
N THR A 150 -6.36 -1.83 -12.52
CA THR A 150 -6.63 -0.57 -13.20
C THR A 150 -6.03 -0.71 -14.61
N LYS A 151 -6.83 -0.33 -15.61
CA LYS A 151 -6.61 -0.53 -17.05
C LYS A 151 -5.16 -0.43 -17.51
#